data_AF-A0A2Z2HAA7-F1
#
_entry.id   AF-A0A2Z2HAA7-F1
#
_cell.length_a   1.000
_cell.length_b   1.000
_cell.length_c   1.000
_cell.angle_alpha   90.00
_cell.angle_beta   90.00
_cell.angle_gamma   90.00
#
_symmetry.space_group_name_H-M   'P 1'
#
loop_
_entity.id
_entity.type
_entity.pdbx_description
1 polymer ?
#
loop_
_entity_poly.entity_id
_entity_poly.type
_entity_poly.pdbx_seq_one_letter_code
_entity_poly.pdbx_strand_id
1 'polypeptide(L)'
;MSKALYSDDVVSLEAREGALYLKGAPGFHNASDLATSGIQWLQGFDGSQVSFNLCGVSRTSSATISVLLEWLRAAQFKKLEVDRITLSDSMRELIEMAELGDVFPAHETSFASAEEA
;
A
#
# COMPACT_ATOMS: atom_id res chain seq x y z
N MET A 1 6.82 6.31 16.13
CA MET A 1 7.76 5.15 16.07
C MET A 1 7.43 4.35 14.83
N SER A 2 8.41 4.08 13.96
CA SER A 2 8.25 3.20 12.80
C SER A 2 8.62 1.76 13.16
N LYS A 3 7.98 0.79 12.49
CA LYS A 3 8.23 -0.64 12.62
C LYS A 3 8.43 -1.23 11.23
N ALA A 4 9.61 -1.80 10.97
CA ALA A 4 9.81 -2.61 9.78
C ALA A 4 8.97 -3.89 9.84
N LEU A 5 8.21 -4.16 8.77
CA LEU A 5 7.36 -5.34 8.64
C LEU A 5 7.94 -6.35 7.66
N TYR A 6 8.57 -5.86 6.60
CA TYR A 6 9.26 -6.67 5.59
C TYR A 6 10.40 -5.85 4.98
N SER A 7 11.51 -6.50 4.65
CA SER A 7 12.59 -5.89 3.88
C SER A 7 13.37 -6.98 3.15
N ASP A 8 13.64 -6.75 1.88
CA ASP A 8 14.64 -7.47 1.09
C ASP A 8 15.58 -6.45 0.39
N ASP A 9 16.36 -6.89 -0.60
CA ASP A 9 17.32 -6.04 -1.32
C ASP A 9 16.66 -4.96 -2.20
N VAL A 10 15.38 -5.12 -2.57
CA VAL A 10 14.70 -4.28 -3.58
C VAL A 10 13.41 -3.64 -3.07
N VAL A 11 12.87 -4.08 -1.93
CA VAL A 11 11.61 -3.61 -1.37
C VAL A 11 11.69 -3.50 0.15
N SER A 12 10.96 -2.53 0.70
CA SER A 12 10.72 -2.42 2.14
C SER A 12 9.26 -2.08 2.41
N LEU A 13 8.73 -2.65 3.49
CA LEU A 13 7.43 -2.35 4.06
C LEU A 13 7.60 -1.95 5.51
N GLU A 14 7.13 -0.76 5.84
CA GLU A 14 7.18 -0.21 7.20
C GLU A 14 5.78 0.24 7.64
N ALA A 15 5.49 0.06 8.93
CA ALA A 15 4.36 0.70 9.58
C ALA A 15 4.84 1.92 10.37
N ARG A 16 4.24 3.08 10.16
CA ARG A 16 4.45 4.27 10.99
C ARG A 16 3.16 5.09 11.03
N GLU A 17 2.82 5.59 12.21
CA GLU A 17 1.73 6.57 12.39
C GLU A 17 0.38 6.15 11.77
N GLY A 18 0.01 4.86 11.91
CA GLY A 18 -1.25 4.36 11.37
C GLY A 18 -1.26 4.16 9.86
N ALA A 19 -0.09 4.15 9.22
CA ALA A 19 0.03 3.92 7.79
C ALA A 19 1.09 2.87 7.45
N LEU A 20 0.83 2.15 6.35
CA LEU A 20 1.81 1.28 5.70
C LEU A 20 2.54 2.06 4.61
N TYR A 21 3.87 1.99 4.62
CA TYR A 21 4.75 2.59 3.63
C TYR A 21 5.47 1.49 2.88
N LEU A 22 5.17 1.38 1.58
CA LEU A 22 5.81 0.45 0.67
C LEU A 22 6.75 1.23 -0.26
N LYS A 23 8.02 0.82 -0.31
CA LYS A 23 9.05 1.45 -1.16
C LYS A 23 9.80 0.41 -1.97
N GLY A 24 10.37 0.84 -3.10
CA GLY A 24 11.21 0.02 -3.96
C GLY A 24 10.46 -0.55 -5.17
N ALA A 25 10.80 -1.77 -5.59
CA ALA A 25 10.24 -2.40 -6.79
C ALA A 25 9.56 -3.75 -6.47
N PRO A 26 8.36 -3.75 -5.85
CA PRO A 26 7.61 -4.98 -5.59
C PRO A 26 7.32 -5.74 -6.89
N GLY A 27 7.40 -7.07 -6.80
CA GLY A 27 7.13 -7.97 -7.90
C GLY A 27 6.54 -9.29 -7.43
N PHE A 28 6.31 -10.21 -8.37
CA PHE A 28 5.67 -11.49 -8.04
C PHE A 28 6.42 -12.33 -7.01
N HIS A 29 7.74 -12.19 -6.90
CA HIS A 29 8.56 -12.97 -5.98
C HIS A 29 8.37 -12.59 -4.50
N ASN A 30 8.04 -11.32 -4.20
CA ASN A 30 7.84 -10.84 -2.84
C ASN A 30 6.38 -10.45 -2.51
N ALA A 31 5.48 -10.48 -3.50
CA ALA A 31 4.08 -10.07 -3.33
C ALA A 31 3.33 -10.82 -2.22
N SER A 32 3.50 -12.14 -2.10
CA SER A 32 2.81 -12.93 -1.07
C SER A 32 3.26 -12.55 0.35
N ASP A 33 4.56 -12.31 0.54
CA ASP A 33 5.12 -11.95 1.83
C ASP A 33 4.74 -10.51 2.22
N LEU A 34 4.74 -9.59 1.26
CA LEU A 34 4.26 -8.21 1.43
C LEU A 34 2.78 -8.18 1.82
N ALA A 35 1.93 -8.92 1.09
CA ALA A 35 0.51 -9.03 1.40
C ALA A 35 0.31 -9.55 2.82
N THR A 36 0.96 -10.67 3.17
CA THR A 36 0.86 -11.31 4.49
C THR A 36 1.32 -10.38 5.61
N SER A 37 2.47 -9.71 5.44
CA SER A 37 3.05 -8.83 6.45
C SER A 37 2.16 -7.61 6.73
N GLY A 38 1.61 -7.00 5.69
CA GLY A 38 0.65 -5.89 5.84
C GLY A 38 -0.66 -6.34 6.48
N ILE A 39 -1.21 -7.50 6.08
CA ILE A 39 -2.44 -8.05 6.68
C ILE A 39 -2.26 -8.33 8.16
N GLN A 40 -1.14 -8.96 8.56
CA GLN A 40 -0.85 -9.24 9.97
C GLN A 40 -0.76 -7.95 10.79
N TRP A 41 -0.14 -6.90 10.23
CA TRP A 41 -0.11 -5.60 10.89
C TRP A 41 -1.51 -4.98 11.02
N LEU A 42 -2.30 -4.98 9.94
CA LEU A 42 -3.69 -4.49 9.96
C LEU A 42 -4.52 -5.22 11.00
N GLN A 43 -4.40 -6.54 11.12
CA GLN A 43 -5.10 -7.35 12.12
C GLN A 43 -4.75 -6.98 13.56
N GLY A 44 -3.51 -6.56 13.82
CA GLY A 44 -3.06 -6.08 15.14
C GLY A 44 -3.21 -4.58 15.38
N PHE A 45 -3.66 -3.80 14.39
CA PHE A 45 -3.75 -2.34 14.50
C PHE A 45 -5.00 -1.87 15.27
N ASP A 46 -4.83 -1.13 16.37
CA ASP A 46 -5.95 -0.72 17.24
C ASP A 46 -6.63 0.61 16.85
N GLY A 47 -6.15 1.28 15.79
CA GLY A 47 -6.77 2.50 15.29
C GLY A 47 -8.07 2.24 14.52
N SER A 48 -8.84 3.31 14.29
CA SER A 48 -10.05 3.26 13.44
C SER A 48 -9.79 3.56 11.96
N GLN A 49 -8.69 4.27 11.69
CA GLN A 49 -8.32 4.76 10.35
C GLN A 49 -6.90 4.33 9.98
N VAL A 50 -6.73 3.94 8.73
CA VAL A 50 -5.45 3.51 8.16
C VAL A 50 -5.17 4.19 6.82
N SER A 51 -3.90 4.44 6.54
CA SER A 51 -3.46 4.96 5.24
C SER A 51 -2.44 4.03 4.57
N PHE A 52 -2.42 4.04 3.24
CA PHE A 52 -1.49 3.27 2.43
C PHE A 52 -0.65 4.22 1.58
N ASN A 53 0.65 4.23 1.79
CA ASN A 53 1.58 5.07 1.06
C ASN A 53 2.53 4.20 0.22
N LEU A 54 2.35 4.29 -1.09
CA LEU A 54 3.10 3.58 -2.13
C LEU A 54 3.89 4.56 -3.02
N CYS A 55 4.05 5.84 -2.63
CA CYS A 55 4.76 6.84 -3.44
C CYS A 55 6.22 6.46 -3.72
N GLY A 56 6.85 5.70 -2.82
CA GLY A 56 8.22 5.22 -2.97
C GLY A 56 8.35 3.97 -3.85
N VAL A 57 7.25 3.48 -4.43
CA VAL A 57 7.29 2.39 -5.41
C VAL A 57 7.83 2.92 -6.74
N SER A 58 9.00 2.45 -7.15
CA SER A 58 9.72 2.89 -8.35
C SER A 58 9.33 2.13 -9.62
N ARG A 59 8.69 0.96 -9.48
CA ARG A 59 8.19 0.17 -10.60
C ARG A 59 6.87 -0.49 -10.26
N THR A 60 5.84 -0.13 -11.01
CA THR A 60 4.51 -0.72 -10.87
C THR A 60 4.44 -2.07 -11.58
N SER A 61 3.88 -3.07 -10.89
CA SER A 61 3.50 -4.35 -11.47
C SER A 61 2.07 -4.68 -11.06
N SER A 62 1.41 -5.59 -11.77
CA SER A 62 0.10 -6.10 -11.34
C SER A 62 0.18 -6.75 -9.95
N ALA A 63 1.34 -7.30 -9.58
CA ALA A 63 1.59 -7.83 -8.24
C ALA A 63 1.49 -6.76 -7.15
N THR A 64 2.04 -5.56 -7.38
CA THR A 64 1.91 -4.42 -6.45
C THR A 64 0.45 -4.03 -6.24
N ILE A 65 -0.34 -3.99 -7.31
CA ILE A 65 -1.78 -3.69 -7.23
C ILE A 65 -2.52 -4.79 -6.46
N SER A 66 -2.23 -6.06 -6.72
CA SER A 66 -2.82 -7.17 -5.97
C SER A 66 -2.51 -7.09 -4.47
N VAL A 67 -1.29 -6.71 -4.09
CA VAL A 67 -0.92 -6.50 -2.68
C VAL A 67 -1.76 -5.39 -2.05
N LEU A 68 -1.89 -4.24 -2.73
CA LEU A 68 -2.73 -3.14 -2.24
C LEU A 68 -4.20 -3.57 -2.08
N LEU A 69 -4.76 -4.27 -3.07
CA LEU A 69 -6.14 -4.77 -3.02
C LEU A 69 -6.37 -5.73 -1.85
N GLU A 70 -5.41 -6.60 -1.56
CA GLU A 70 -5.50 -7.50 -0.40
C GLU A 70 -5.46 -6.75 0.94
N TRP A 71 -4.69 -5.67 1.04
CA TRP A 71 -4.71 -4.80 2.22
C TRP A 71 -6.03 -4.05 2.36
N LEU A 72 -6.58 -3.53 1.26
CA LEU A 72 -7.90 -2.88 1.27
C LEU A 72 -9.00 -3.86 1.70
N ARG A 73 -8.95 -5.10 1.21
CA ARG A 73 -9.87 -6.17 1.62
C ARG A 73 -9.73 -6.50 3.11
N ALA A 74 -8.51 -6.56 3.64
CA ALA A 74 -8.25 -6.80 5.05
C ALA A 74 -8.71 -5.64 5.96
N ALA A 75 -8.47 -4.39 5.53
CA ALA A 75 -8.96 -3.20 6.21
C ALA A 75 -10.50 -3.21 6.27
N GLN A 76 -11.16 -3.49 5.15
CA GLN A 76 -12.62 -3.64 5.09
C GLN A 76 -13.13 -4.75 6.03
N PHE A 77 -12.50 -5.92 6.03
CA PHE A 77 -12.88 -7.03 6.92
C PHE A 77 -12.77 -6.66 8.40
N LYS A 78 -11.76 -5.87 8.76
CA LYS A 78 -11.57 -5.34 10.12
C LYS A 78 -12.43 -4.11 10.41
N LYS A 79 -13.15 -3.57 9.43
CA LYS A 79 -13.91 -2.31 9.51
C LYS A 79 -13.00 -1.10 9.82
N LEU A 80 -11.78 -1.12 9.31
CA LEU A 80 -10.91 0.05 9.31
C LEU A 80 -11.34 0.98 8.18
N GLU A 81 -11.48 2.25 8.47
CA GLU A 81 -11.64 3.29 7.47
C GLU A 81 -10.30 3.53 6.76
N VAL A 82 -10.30 3.53 5.44
CA VAL A 82 -9.11 3.90 4.68
C VAL A 82 -9.15 5.41 4.49
N ASP A 83 -8.26 6.13 5.17
CA ASP A 83 -8.19 7.59 5.11
C ASP A 83 -7.54 8.03 3.79
N ARG A 84 -6.28 7.67 3.56
CA ARG A 84 -5.54 8.06 2.36
C ARG A 84 -4.84 6.91 1.67
N ILE A 85 -4.89 6.90 0.35
CA ILE A 85 -4.02 6.11 -0.52
C ILE A 85 -3.15 7.07 -1.34
N THR A 86 -1.84 6.99 -1.17
CA THR A 86 -0.88 7.78 -1.97
C THR A 86 -0.09 6.83 -2.86
N LEU A 87 -0.31 6.90 -4.17
CA LEU A 87 0.36 6.07 -5.17
C LEU A 87 1.54 6.82 -5.78
N SER A 88 2.52 6.09 -6.33
CA SER A 88 3.58 6.77 -7.08
C SER A 88 3.07 7.22 -8.45
N ASP A 89 3.63 8.29 -9.01
CA ASP A 89 3.27 8.73 -10.36
C ASP A 89 3.47 7.63 -11.42
N SER A 90 4.43 6.72 -11.20
CA SER A 90 4.65 5.55 -12.06
C SER A 90 3.49 4.54 -12.06
N MET A 91 2.55 4.64 -11.12
CA MET A 91 1.34 3.80 -11.05
C MET A 91 0.16 4.41 -11.80
N ARG A 92 0.21 5.70 -12.14
CA ARG A 92 -0.93 6.46 -12.67
C ARG A 92 -1.56 5.81 -13.90
N GLU A 93 -0.76 5.56 -14.94
CA GLU A 93 -1.25 4.99 -16.20
C GLU A 93 -1.95 3.63 -15.98
N LEU A 94 -1.40 2.77 -15.12
CA LEU A 94 -1.97 1.45 -14.86
C LEU A 94 -3.28 1.52 -14.07
N ILE A 95 -3.40 2.46 -13.13
CA ILE A 95 -4.64 2.68 -12.36
C ILE A 95 -5.74 3.25 -13.25
N GLU A 96 -5.40 4.24 -14.07
CA GLU A 96 -6.33 4.87 -15.01
C GLU A 96 -6.81 3.86 -16.06
N MET A 97 -5.90 3.11 -16.67
CA MET A 97 -6.24 2.08 -17.67
C MET A 97 -7.12 0.96 -17.09
N ALA A 98 -6.91 0.61 -15.82
CA ALA A 98 -7.69 -0.44 -15.16
C ALA A 98 -8.99 0.08 -14.53
N GLU A 99 -9.31 1.38 -14.68
CA GLU A 99 -10.45 2.05 -14.04
C GLU A 99 -10.51 1.81 -12.52
N LEU A 100 -9.34 1.60 -11.89
CA LEU A 100 -9.24 1.23 -10.48
C LEU A 100 -9.38 2.42 -9.53
N GLY A 101 -9.31 3.65 -10.04
CA GLY A 101 -9.45 4.86 -9.23
C GLY A 101 -10.77 4.89 -8.44
N ASP A 102 -11.88 4.50 -9.09
CA ASP A 102 -13.21 4.48 -8.47
C ASP A 102 -13.44 3.24 -7.57
N VAL A 103 -12.53 2.26 -7.61
CA VAL A 103 -12.62 1.01 -6.85
C VAL A 103 -11.98 1.15 -5.46
N PHE A 104 -11.06 2.10 -5.29
CA PHE A 104 -10.37 2.29 -4.03
C PHE A 104 -11.28 2.92 -2.96
N PRO A 105 -11.62 2.19 -1.88
CA PRO A 105 -12.55 2.67 -0.86
C PRO A 105 -11.85 3.60 0.15
N ALA A 106 -11.23 4.68 -0.32
CA ALA A 106 -10.51 5.65 0.50
C ALA A 106 -11.20 7.02 0.47
N HIS A 107 -11.04 7.80 1.55
CA HIS A 107 -11.49 9.19 1.57
C HIS A 107 -10.72 10.06 0.56
N GLU A 108 -9.43 9.78 0.39
CA GLU A 108 -8.58 10.45 -0.58
C GLU A 108 -7.65 9.46 -1.28
N THR A 109 -7.64 9.47 -2.62
CA THR A 109 -6.61 8.82 -3.43
C THR A 109 -5.82 9.87 -4.18
N SER A 110 -4.51 9.87 -4.01
CA SER A 110 -3.60 10.80 -4.66
C SER A 110 -2.40 10.10 -5.27
N PHE A 111 -1.67 10.84 -6.10
CA PHE A 111 -0.43 10.42 -6.72
C PHE A 111 0.64 11.43 -6.35
N ALA A 112 1.85 10.96 -6.05
CA ALA A 112 2.98 11.79 -5.70
C ALA A 112 4.29 11.19 -6.21
N SER A 113 5.31 12.03 -6.36
CA SER A 113 6.67 11.59 -6.65
C SER A 113 7.39 11.14 -5.38
N ALA A 114 8.32 10.19 -5.51
CA ALA A 114 9.06 9.65 -4.36
C ALA A 114 9.92 10.70 -3.61
N GLU A 115 10.21 11.84 -4.27
CA GLU A 115 10.96 12.97 -3.69
C GLU A 115 10.09 13.86 -2.77
N GLU A 116 8.77 13.67 -2.76
CA GLU A 116 7.81 14.53 -2.06
C GLU A 116 7.26 13.93 -0.74
N ALA A 117 7.82 12.79 -0.26
CA ALA A 117 7.21 11.94 0.77
C ALA A 117 8.11 11.38 1.90
#